data_AF-A0A2H0UAB1-F1
#
_entry.id   AF-A0A2H0UAB1-F1
#
_cell.length_a   1.000
_cell.length_b   1.000
_cell.length_c   1.000
_cell.angle_alpha   90.00
_cell.angle_beta   90.00
_cell.angle_gamma   90.00
#
_symmetry.space_group_name_H-M   'P 1'
#
loop_
_entity.id
_entity.type
_entity.pdbx_description
1 polymer ?
#
loop_
_entity_poly.entity_id
_entity_poly.type
_entity_poly.pdbx_seq_one_letter_code
_entity_poly.pdbx_strand_id
1 'polypeptide(L)'
;MVTRILGILALALFPALALAAPRTFRELADHLVFIMNYAIGVLVIAGLTIYLFGVATNIVNFGKEDGGEKRSAFFVWGIVILFVMVSIWGILALLQSTFFSGGVGEQIGQSKSTGGFLTPEDAKLTR
;
A
#
# COMPACT_ATOMS: atom_id res chain seq x y z
N MET A 1 -5.33 1.31 32.22
CA MET A 1 -4.73 2.65 31.98
C MET A 1 -4.59 2.95 30.49
N VAL A 2 -4.06 2.01 29.71
CA VAL A 2 -3.88 2.11 28.24
C VAL A 2 -5.19 2.41 27.49
N THR A 3 -6.31 1.78 27.83
CA THR A 3 -7.61 1.99 27.16
C THR A 3 -8.15 3.42 27.29
N ARG A 4 -7.82 4.10 28.40
CA ARG A 4 -8.20 5.51 28.63
C ARG A 4 -7.32 6.46 27.82
N ILE A 5 -6.03 6.15 27.70
CA ILE A 5 -5.08 6.89 26.88
C ILE A 5 -5.41 6.72 25.39
N LEU A 6 -5.78 5.52 24.95
CA LEU A 6 -6.23 5.25 23.59
C LEU A 6 -7.50 6.03 23.24
N GLY A 7 -8.45 6.12 24.18
CA GLY A 7 -9.69 6.87 24.00
C GLY A 7 -9.48 8.39 23.90
N ILE A 8 -8.59 8.95 24.72
CA ILE A 8 -8.25 10.39 24.69
C ILE A 8 -7.44 10.72 23.44
N LEU A 9 -6.53 9.83 23.03
CA LEU A 9 -5.75 9.98 21.78
C LEU A 9 -6.67 9.96 20.55
N ALA A 10 -7.63 9.03 20.52
CA ALA A 10 -8.64 8.97 19.46
C ALA A 10 -9.51 10.23 19.42
N LEU A 11 -9.93 10.75 20.58
CA LEU A 11 -10.74 11.97 20.68
C LEU A 11 -9.96 13.24 20.32
N ALA A 12 -8.66 13.30 20.60
CA ALA A 12 -7.78 14.41 20.24
C ALA A 12 -7.38 14.40 18.76
N LEU A 13 -7.31 13.22 18.13
CA LEU A 13 -7.11 13.07 16.69
C LEU A 13 -8.40 13.27 15.88
N PHE A 14 -9.57 13.13 16.52
CA PHE A 14 -10.87 13.26 15.86
C PHE A 14 -11.10 14.59 15.13
N PRO A 15 -10.78 15.77 15.71
CA PRO A 15 -10.90 17.05 15.01
C PRO A 15 -9.93 17.17 13.84
N ALA A 16 -8.71 16.62 13.96
CA ALA A 16 -7.74 16.62 12.87
C ALA A 16 -8.23 15.74 11.69
N LEU A 17 -8.85 14.59 11.99
CA LEU A 17 -9.46 13.71 11.01
C LEU A 17 -10.72 14.32 10.38
N ALA A 18 -11.52 15.05 11.16
CA ALA A 18 -12.72 15.74 10.69
C ALA A 18 -12.40 16.99 9.84
N LEU A 19 -11.33 17.72 10.16
CA LEU A 19 -10.86 18.86 9.37
C LEU A 19 -10.15 18.45 8.07
N ALA A 20 -9.60 17.23 8.03
CA ALA A 20 -9.07 16.60 6.82
C ALA A 20 -10.12 15.75 6.08
N ALA A 21 -11.39 15.82 6.49
CA ALA A 21 -12.44 15.01 5.89
C ALA A 21 -12.64 15.38 4.40
N PRO A 22 -12.72 14.38 3.51
CA PRO A 22 -13.00 14.58 2.09
C PRO A 22 -14.28 15.40 1.89
N ARG A 23 -14.22 16.45 1.08
CA ARG A 23 -15.39 17.29 0.79
C ARG A 23 -16.24 16.74 -0.34
N THR A 24 -15.70 15.79 -1.10
CA THR A 24 -16.38 15.15 -2.23
C THR A 24 -16.36 13.63 -2.12
N PHE A 25 -17.36 12.98 -2.73
CA PHE A 25 -17.41 11.52 -2.81
C PHE A 25 -16.18 10.94 -3.53
N ARG A 26 -15.66 11.65 -4.52
CA ARG A 26 -14.44 11.25 -5.26
C ARG A 26 -13.22 11.24 -4.34
N GLU A 27 -13.00 12.31 -3.58
CA GLU A 27 -11.89 12.36 -2.61
C GLU A 27 -12.01 11.26 -1.56
N LEU A 28 -13.23 10.94 -1.10
CA LEU A 28 -13.46 9.83 -0.17
C LEU A 28 -13.09 8.47 -0.79
N ALA A 29 -13.51 8.23 -2.04
CA ALA A 29 -13.19 7.01 -2.76
C ALA A 29 -11.67 6.88 -2.98
N ASP A 30 -10.99 7.96 -3.37
CA ASP A 30 -9.55 7.97 -3.59
C ASP A 30 -8.78 7.69 -2.28
N HIS A 31 -9.21 8.29 -1.16
CA HIS A 31 -8.61 8.02 0.17
C HIS A 31 -8.84 6.57 0.61
N LEU A 32 -10.04 6.04 0.38
CA LEU A 32 -10.37 4.66 0.72
C LEU A 32 -9.51 3.68 -0.09
N VAL A 33 -9.38 3.89 -1.39
CA VAL A 33 -8.54 3.07 -2.28
C VAL A 33 -7.08 3.16 -1.85
N PHE A 34 -6.59 4.35 -1.49
CA PHE A 34 -5.23 4.53 -0.97
C PHE A 34 -4.98 3.71 0.31
N ILE A 35 -5.89 3.81 1.29
CA ILE A 35 -5.78 3.06 2.56
C ILE A 35 -5.86 1.56 2.30
N MET A 36 -6.77 1.10 1.44
CA MET A 36 -6.91 -0.32 1.09
C MET A 36 -5.63 -0.85 0.43
N ASN A 37 -5.08 -0.14 -0.55
CA ASN A 37 -3.84 -0.53 -1.22
C ASN A 37 -2.66 -0.61 -0.24
N TYR A 38 -2.54 0.39 0.63
CA TYR A 38 -1.49 0.40 1.65
C TYR A 38 -1.68 -0.75 2.65
N ALA A 39 -2.90 -0.96 3.14
CA ALA A 39 -3.22 -2.04 4.06
C ALA A 39 -2.93 -3.42 3.46
N ILE A 40 -3.31 -3.66 2.20
CA ILE A 40 -2.98 -4.90 1.49
C ILE A 40 -1.47 -5.10 1.43
N GLY A 41 -0.70 -4.08 1.05
CA GLY A 41 0.77 -4.16 1.02
C GLY A 41 1.37 -4.53 2.39
N VAL A 42 0.90 -3.89 3.46
CA VAL A 42 1.31 -4.21 4.83
C VAL A 42 0.93 -5.63 5.23
N LEU A 43 -0.29 -6.08 4.90
CA LEU A 43 -0.77 -7.43 5.21
C LEU A 43 0.03 -8.50 4.47
N VAL A 44 0.45 -8.25 3.24
CA VAL A 44 1.31 -9.19 2.49
C VAL A 44 2.67 -9.32 3.16
N ILE A 45 3.31 -8.22 3.55
CA ILE A 45 4.61 -8.23 4.23
C ILE A 45 4.50 -8.91 5.60
N ALA A 46 3.48 -8.55 6.39
CA ALA A 46 3.24 -9.13 7.70
C ALA A 46 2.89 -10.63 7.60
N GLY A 47 2.03 -11.00 6.65
CA GLY A 47 1.65 -12.38 6.39
C GLY A 47 2.84 -13.24 5.96
N LEU A 48 3.69 -12.72 5.07
CA LEU A 48 4.94 -13.38 4.70
C LEU A 48 5.87 -13.56 5.89
N THR A 49 6.04 -12.52 6.71
CA THR A 49 6.90 -12.56 7.91
C THR A 49 6.40 -13.61 8.91
N ILE A 50 5.10 -13.62 9.21
CA ILE A 50 4.48 -14.59 10.12
C ILE A 50 4.58 -16.00 9.55
N TYR A 51 4.34 -16.16 8.25
CA TYR A 51 4.47 -17.45 7.58
C TYR A 51 5.89 -17.99 7.68
N LEU A 52 6.90 -17.19 7.30
CA LEU A 52 8.30 -17.59 7.37
C LEU A 52 8.74 -17.90 8.81
N PHE A 53 8.27 -17.14 9.80
CA PHE A 53 8.54 -17.42 11.22
C PHE A 53 7.90 -18.74 11.70
N GLY A 54 6.64 -18.98 11.31
CA GLY A 54 5.95 -20.24 11.58
C GLY A 54 6.65 -21.43 10.92
N VAL A 55 7.18 -21.24 9.71
CA VAL A 55 7.97 -22.25 9.02
C VAL A 55 9.29 -22.53 9.74
N ALA A 56 10.05 -21.48 10.05
CA ALA A 56 11.33 -21.59 10.75
C ALA A 56 11.20 -22.26 12.12
N THR A 57 10.11 -21.99 12.85
CA THR A 57 9.88 -22.63 14.16
C THR A 57 9.48 -24.10 14.03
N ASN A 58 8.64 -24.43 13.03
CA ASN A 58 8.18 -25.80 12.82
C ASN A 58 9.21 -26.72 12.16
N ILE A 59 10.18 -26.16 11.41
CA ILE A 59 11.24 -26.94 10.76
C ILE A 59 12.27 -27.48 11.76
N VAL A 60 12.53 -26.77 12.87
CA VAL A 60 13.50 -27.18 13.89
C VAL A 60 13.05 -28.43 14.66
N ASN A 61 11.75 -28.74 14.63
CA ASN A 61 11.17 -29.95 15.23
C ASN A 61 10.93 -31.08 14.21
N PHE A 62 11.43 -30.98 12.96
CA PHE A 62 11.31 -32.06 11.98
C PHE A 62 12.12 -33.29 12.39
N GLY A 63 11.48 -34.45 12.41
CA GLY A 63 12.15 -35.75 12.57
C GLY A 63 12.07 -36.41 13.95
N LYS A 64 11.42 -35.80 14.96
CA LYS A 64 11.29 -36.41 16.30
C LYS A 64 9.99 -37.18 16.57
N GLU A 65 8.95 -37.02 15.73
CA GLU A 65 7.65 -37.70 15.89
C GLU A 65 7.01 -37.99 14.52
N ASP A 66 6.13 -38.99 14.51
CA ASP A 66 5.40 -39.65 13.40
C ASP A 66 4.40 -38.74 12.63
N GLY A 67 4.74 -37.46 12.46
CA GLY A 67 3.88 -36.42 11.86
C GLY A 67 4.51 -35.68 10.67
N GLY A 68 5.65 -36.16 10.15
CA GLY A 68 6.39 -35.51 9.07
C GLY A 68 5.57 -35.28 7.80
N GLU A 69 4.71 -36.24 7.44
CA GLU A 69 3.87 -36.16 6.24
C GLU A 69 2.81 -35.06 6.35
N LYS A 70 2.08 -35.00 7.48
CA LYS A 70 1.09 -33.94 7.76
C LYS A 70 1.73 -32.55 7.85
N ARG A 71 2.95 -32.47 8.38
CA ARG A 71 3.68 -31.21 8.51
C ARG A 71 4.20 -30.73 7.15
N SER A 72 4.69 -31.64 6.30
CA SER A 72 5.09 -31.33 4.92
C SER A 72 3.95 -30.75 4.09
N ALA A 73 2.74 -31.31 4.25
CA ALA A 73 1.53 -30.81 3.59
C ALA A 73 1.21 -29.37 4.01
N PHE A 74 1.41 -29.00 5.28
CA PHE A 74 1.17 -27.64 5.77
C PHE A 74 2.05 -26.59 5.08
N PHE A 75 3.31 -26.91 4.77
CA PHE A 75 4.19 -25.99 4.03
C PHE A 75 3.69 -25.76 2.61
N VAL A 76 3.34 -26.84 1.92
CA VAL A 76 2.82 -26.78 0.54
C VAL A 76 1.54 -25.95 0.50
N TRP A 77 0.59 -26.21 1.41
CA TRP A 77 -0.64 -25.43 1.51
C TRP A 77 -0.40 -23.96 1.82
N GLY A 78 0.57 -23.64 2.68
CA GLY A 78 0.93 -22.27 2.97
C GLY A 78 1.52 -21.53 1.76
N ILE A 79 2.41 -22.17 1.00
CA ILE A 79 2.96 -21.60 -0.25
C ILE A 79 1.85 -21.36 -1.27
N VAL A 80 0.92 -22.30 -1.41
CA VAL A 80 -0.21 -22.16 -2.33
C VAL A 80 -1.07 -20.95 -1.97
N ILE A 81 -1.40 -20.77 -0.69
CA ILE A 81 -2.19 -19.60 -0.24
C ILE A 81 -1.46 -18.29 -0.50
N LEU A 82 -0.15 -18.23 -0.20
CA LEU A 82 0.66 -17.04 -0.49
C LEU A 82 0.72 -16.74 -1.98
N PHE A 83 0.90 -17.77 -2.80
CA PHE A 83 0.93 -17.64 -4.25
C PHE A 83 -0.39 -17.07 -4.78
N VAL A 84 -1.53 -17.58 -4.33
CA VAL A 84 -2.85 -17.08 -4.73
C VAL A 84 -3.05 -15.62 -4.29
N MET A 85 -2.70 -15.28 -3.04
CA MET A 85 -2.82 -13.91 -2.53
C MET A 85 -2.03 -12.89 -3.35
N VAL A 86 -0.78 -13.20 -3.71
CA VAL A 86 0.06 -12.32 -4.53
C VAL A 86 -0.43 -12.30 -5.99
N SER A 87 -0.86 -13.44 -6.52
CA SER A 87 -1.33 -13.57 -7.91
C SER A 87 -2.57 -12.74 -8.18
N ILE A 88 -3.55 -12.71 -7.25
CA ILE A 88 -4.76 -11.89 -7.41
C ILE A 88 -4.38 -10.40 -7.52
N TRP A 89 -3.48 -9.91 -6.66
CA TRP A 89 -3.03 -8.52 -6.71
C TRP A 89 -2.30 -8.19 -8.03
N GLY A 90 -1.42 -9.07 -8.49
CA GLY A 90 -0.72 -8.91 -9.76
C GLY A 90 -1.67 -8.90 -10.98
N ILE A 91 -2.63 -9.82 -11.02
CA ILE A 91 -3.62 -9.89 -12.11
C ILE A 91 -4.51 -8.64 -12.09
N LEU A 92 -4.96 -8.18 -10.93
CA LEU A 92 -5.76 -6.94 -10.82
C LEU A 92 -4.97 -5.72 -11.30
N ALA A 93 -3.67 -5.62 -10.97
CA ALA A 93 -2.82 -4.54 -11.46
C ALA A 93 -2.67 -4.58 -12.99
N LEU A 94 -2.45 -5.76 -13.55
CA LEU A 94 -2.39 -5.96 -15.00
C LEU A 94 -3.72 -5.62 -15.68
N LEU A 95 -4.83 -6.07 -15.10
CA LEU A 95 -6.18 -5.77 -15.58
C LEU A 95 -6.44 -4.26 -15.59
N GLN A 96 -6.04 -3.56 -14.52
CA GLN A 96 -6.18 -2.12 -14.45
C GLN A 96 -5.33 -1.41 -15.51
N SER A 97 -4.08 -1.84 -15.69
CA SER A 97 -3.20 -1.26 -16.72
C SER A 97 -3.73 -1.51 -18.15
N THR A 98 -4.31 -2.69 -18.40
CA THR A 98 -4.73 -3.08 -19.75
C THR A 98 -6.06 -2.45 -20.14
N PHE A 99 -7.04 -2.41 -19.23
CA PHE A 99 -8.40 -1.96 -19.52
C PHE A 99 -8.66 -0.51 -19.13
N PHE A 100 -7.94 0.04 -18.16
CA PHE A 100 -8.13 1.41 -17.69
C PHE A 100 -6.97 2.36 -18.05
N SER A 101 -5.78 1.87 -18.48
CA SER A 101 -4.67 2.74 -18.92
C SER A 101 -4.67 3.09 -20.41
N GLY A 102 -5.64 2.60 -21.20
CA GLY A 102 -5.83 3.01 -22.60
C GLY A 102 -6.21 4.49 -22.80
N GLY A 103 -6.32 5.28 -21.73
CA GLY A 103 -6.59 6.72 -21.76
C GLY A 103 -5.63 7.58 -20.94
N VAL A 104 -4.49 7.05 -20.46
CA VAL A 104 -3.51 7.84 -19.69
C VAL A 104 -2.23 8.04 -20.51
N GLY A 105 -2.39 8.79 -21.60
CA GLY A 105 -1.30 9.55 -22.20
C GLY A 105 -1.51 11.03 -21.88
N GLU A 106 -1.27 11.45 -20.63
CA GLU A 106 -1.09 12.87 -20.27
C GLU A 106 -0.45 13.00 -18.87
N GLN A 107 0.79 12.52 -18.73
CA GLN A 107 1.67 12.90 -17.62
C GLN A 107 3.11 13.09 -18.17
N ILE A 108 3.25 13.90 -19.22
CA ILE A 108 4.51 14.55 -19.58
C ILE A 108 4.34 16.08 -19.53
N GLY A 109 3.88 16.57 -18.37
CA GLY A 109 3.57 17.99 -18.17
C GLY A 109 4.15 18.60 -16.89
N GLN A 110 5.07 17.91 -16.19
CA GLN A 110 5.85 18.55 -15.13
C GLN A 110 7.26 18.86 -15.62
N SER A 111 7.36 19.85 -16.52
CA SER A 111 8.55 20.69 -16.56
C SER A 111 8.34 21.85 -15.59
N LYS A 112 8.66 21.63 -14.31
CA LYS A 112 9.11 22.73 -13.45
C LYS A 112 10.49 23.18 -13.95
N SER A 113 10.50 23.93 -15.05
CA SER A 113 11.65 24.71 -15.50
C SER A 113 11.42 26.16 -15.10
N THR A 114 11.74 26.45 -13.84
CA THR A 114 12.24 27.77 -13.45
C THR A 114 13.39 28.13 -14.40
N GLY A 115 13.22 29.18 -15.21
CA GLY A 115 14.24 29.60 -16.15
C GLY A 115 13.83 30.82 -16.99
N GLY A 116 13.87 31.99 -16.36
CA GLY A 116 14.07 33.31 -16.97
C GLY A 116 13.48 33.56 -18.36
N PHE A 117 12.24 34.05 -18.41
CA PHE A 117 11.84 34.93 -19.49
C PHE A 117 12.00 36.36 -18.99
N LEU A 118 13.13 36.99 -19.31
CA LEU A 118 13.27 38.44 -19.26
C LEU A 118 12.17 39.00 -20.15
N THR A 119 11.22 39.71 -19.56
CA THR A 119 10.26 40.46 -20.34
C THR A 119 11.01 41.60 -21.06
N PRO A 120 10.65 41.98 -22.28
CA PRO A 120 11.24 43.16 -22.94
C PRO A 120 11.01 44.48 -22.18
N GLU A 121 10.22 44.44 -21.11
CA GLU A 121 9.85 45.57 -20.26
C GLU A 121 10.97 45.96 -19.29
N ASP A 122 11.72 44.99 -18.75
CA ASP A 122 12.85 45.20 -17.83
C ASP A 122 14.14 45.69 -18.53
N ALA A 123 14.25 45.47 -19.86
CA ALA A 123 15.38 45.99 -20.65
C ALA A 123 15.28 47.50 -20.97
N LYS A 124 14.12 48.13 -20.74
CA LYS A 124 13.92 49.57 -21.00
C LYS A 124 14.16 50.47 -19.80
N LEU A 125 14.41 49.93 -18.61
CA LEU A 125 14.56 50.71 -17.37
C LEU A 125 16.01 50.89 -16.91
N THR A 126 17.00 50.48 -17.72
CA THR A 126 18.43 50.55 -17.38
C THR A 126 19.24 51.56 -18.22
N ARG A 127 18.59 52.58 -18.77
CA ARG A 127 19.28 53.76 -19.34
C ARG A 127 18.74 55.06 -18.78
#